data_AF-A0A1B6G2B8-F1
#
_entry.id   AF-A0A1B6G2B8-F1
#
_cell.length_a   1.000
_cell.length_b   1.000
_cell.length_c   1.000
_cell.angle_alpha   90.00
_cell.angle_beta   90.00
_cell.angle_gamma   90.00
#
_symmetry.space_group_name_H-M   'P 1'
#
loop_
_entity.id
_entity.type
_entity.pdbx_description
1 polymer ?
#
loop_
_entity_poly.entity_id
_entity_poly.type
_entity_poly.pdbx_seq_one_letter_code
_entity_poly.pdbx_strand_id
1 'polypeptide(L)'
;MGLIAQPIIIERIMETGVSIVAMIFSGAVVQFFTFVTPVVLHYFTKKYVKVMYYDPETDTYTAVTHTFWATDKVLPFKLDDVVIPDIPRMFTTIIVKGNPLFFDINFFEDVGHYKKLMGFDKPIDFKLEDKPPKS
;
A
#
# COMPACT_ATOMS: atom_id res chain seq x y z
N MET A 1 -14.95 24.84 24.78
CA MET A 1 -15.47 24.00 25.88
C MET A 1 -14.43 23.01 26.42
N GLY A 2 -13.68 22.26 25.60
CA GLY A 2 -12.70 21.28 26.11
C GLY A 2 -11.52 21.86 26.93
N LEU A 3 -11.01 23.05 26.57
CA LEU A 3 -9.88 23.68 27.28
C LEU A 3 -10.26 24.21 28.68
N ILE A 4 -11.51 24.64 28.88
CA ILE A 4 -11.99 25.18 30.17
C ILE A 4 -12.21 24.06 31.19
N ALA A 5 -12.53 22.85 30.71
CA ALA A 5 -12.75 21.68 31.56
C ALA A 5 -11.44 20.97 31.98
N GLN A 6 -10.28 21.32 31.42
CA GLN A 6 -9.02 20.64 31.73
C GLN A 6 -8.67 20.61 33.24
N PRO A 7 -8.84 21.68 34.03
CA PRO A 7 -8.50 21.64 35.46
C PRO A 7 -9.33 20.62 36.24
N ILE A 8 -10.63 20.57 35.96
CA ILE A 8 -11.59 19.67 36.63
C ILE A 8 -11.36 18.21 36.20
N ILE A 9 -11.02 17.99 34.93
CA ILE A 9 -10.73 16.66 34.40
C ILE A 9 -9.43 16.13 35.02
N ILE A 10 -8.40 16.96 35.15
CA ILE A 10 -7.11 16.56 35.76
C ILE A 10 -7.33 16.24 37.25
N GLU A 11 -8.08 17.06 37.97
CA GLU A 11 -8.39 16.83 39.38
C GLU A 11 -9.10 15.47 39.60
N ARG A 12 -10.14 15.17 38.80
CA ARG A 12 -10.84 13.87 38.83
C ARG A 12 -9.96 12.67 38.46
N ILE A 13 -8.98 12.86 37.57
CA ILE A 13 -8.03 11.82 37.18
C ILE A 13 -6.98 11.59 38.28
N MET A 14 -6.59 12.64 39.00
CA MET A 14 -5.71 12.52 40.16
C MET A 14 -6.42 11.80 41.32
N GLU A 15 -7.73 12.01 41.49
CA GLU A 15 -8.57 11.29 42.47
C GLU A 15 -8.70 9.78 42.20
N THR A 16 -8.49 9.33 40.95
CA THR A 16 -8.61 7.91 40.58
C THR A 16 -7.39 7.06 41.00
N GLY A 17 -6.35 7.67 41.57
CA GLY A 17 -5.14 6.98 42.05
C GLY A 17 -4.22 6.47 40.92
N VAL A 18 -4.51 6.82 39.67
CA VAL A 18 -3.67 6.48 38.51
C VAL A 18 -2.39 7.30 38.57
N SER A 19 -1.24 6.63 38.47
CA SER A 19 0.06 7.32 38.42
C SER A 19 0.14 8.25 37.21
N ILE A 20 0.69 9.45 37.40
CA ILE A 20 0.97 10.43 36.33
C ILE A 20 1.77 9.77 35.19
N VAL A 21 2.67 8.84 35.53
CA VAL A 21 3.45 8.06 34.54
C VAL A 21 2.56 7.21 33.65
N ALA A 22 1.57 6.52 34.24
CA ALA A 22 0.62 5.69 33.49
C ALA A 22 -0.27 6.54 32.57
N MET A 23 -0.63 7.75 33.00
CA MET A 23 -1.41 8.70 32.18
C MET A 23 -0.60 9.23 30.99
N ILE A 24 0.66 9.62 31.21
CA ILE A 24 1.54 10.07 30.12
C ILE A 24 1.78 8.92 29.13
N PHE A 25 2.04 7.72 29.64
CA PHE A 25 2.25 6.54 28.81
C PHE A 25 1.03 6.20 27.96
N SER A 26 -0.17 6.16 28.55
CA SER A 26 -1.40 5.86 27.80
C SER A 26 -1.70 6.94 26.75
N GLY A 27 -1.50 8.21 27.09
CA GLY A 27 -1.62 9.32 26.14
C GLY A 27 -0.64 9.18 24.97
N ALA A 28 0.62 8.86 25.25
CA ALA A 28 1.65 8.67 24.24
C ALA A 28 1.33 7.48 23.31
N VAL A 29 0.84 6.35 23.86
CA VAL A 29 0.42 5.19 23.06
C VAL A 29 -0.74 5.56 22.13
N VAL A 30 -1.77 6.22 22.65
CA VAL A 30 -2.93 6.65 21.84
C VAL A 30 -2.50 7.61 20.73
N GLN A 31 -1.67 8.60 21.05
CA GLN A 31 -1.14 9.54 20.06
C GLN A 31 -0.29 8.83 19.01
N PHE A 32 0.58 7.90 19.41
CA PHE A 32 1.39 7.11 18.48
C PHE A 32 0.50 6.43 17.43
N PHE A 33 -0.51 5.67 17.86
CA PHE A 33 -1.40 5.00 16.90
C PHE A 33 -2.24 5.99 16.08
N THR A 34 -2.65 7.11 16.67
CA THR A 34 -3.43 8.15 15.97
C THR A 34 -2.66 8.76 14.80
N PHE A 35 -1.35 8.96 14.93
CA PHE A 35 -0.52 9.54 13.85
C PHE A 35 0.16 8.49 12.97
N VAL A 36 0.61 7.37 13.53
CA VAL A 36 1.33 6.33 12.78
C VAL A 36 0.37 5.56 11.87
N THR A 37 -0.84 5.24 12.31
CA THR A 37 -1.77 4.44 11.51
C THR A 37 -2.13 5.12 10.18
N PRO A 38 -2.52 6.42 10.14
CA PRO A 38 -2.77 7.10 8.87
C PRO A 38 -1.54 7.13 7.96
N VAL A 39 -0.34 7.35 8.51
CA VAL A 39 0.91 7.38 7.72
C VAL A 39 1.21 6.02 7.10
N VAL A 40 1.11 4.95 7.89
CA VAL A 40 1.35 3.58 7.43
C VAL A 40 0.31 3.18 6.38
N LEU A 41 -0.97 3.44 6.65
CA LEU A 41 -2.04 3.15 5.71
C LEU A 41 -1.83 3.91 4.40
N HIS A 42 -1.50 5.20 4.47
CA HIS A 42 -1.22 6.03 3.32
C HIS A 42 -0.02 5.52 2.49
N TYR A 43 1.03 5.06 3.17
CA TYR A 43 2.20 4.48 2.51
C TYR A 43 1.86 3.24 1.66
N PHE A 44 0.87 2.45 2.07
CA PHE A 44 0.41 1.29 1.33
C PHE A 44 -0.64 1.63 0.26
N THR A 45 -1.63 2.47 0.58
CA THR A 45 -2.74 2.79 -0.34
C THR A 45 -2.29 3.54 -1.59
N LYS A 46 -1.21 4.34 -1.53
CA LYS A 46 -0.67 5.02 -2.72
C LYS A 46 -0.21 4.07 -3.84
N LYS A 47 0.09 2.81 -3.52
CA LYS A 47 0.49 1.77 -4.49
C LYS A 47 -0.72 1.03 -5.07
N TYR A 48 -1.89 1.23 -4.47
CA TYR A 48 -3.10 0.52 -4.83
C TYR A 48 -3.65 1.05 -6.15
N VAL A 49 -3.82 0.16 -7.11
CA VAL A 49 -4.47 0.49 -8.38
C VAL A 49 -5.96 0.34 -8.20
N LYS A 50 -6.68 1.45 -8.36
CA LYS A 50 -8.14 1.53 -8.26
C LYS A 50 -8.81 1.01 -9.52
N VAL A 51 -8.28 1.37 -10.69
CA VAL A 51 -8.79 0.99 -12.00
C VAL A 51 -7.60 0.71 -12.91
N MET A 52 -7.71 -0.33 -13.74
CA MET A 52 -6.78 -0.60 -14.82
C MET A 52 -7.56 -0.77 -16.12
N TYR A 53 -7.20 0.01 -17.14
CA TYR A 53 -7.80 -0.08 -18.47
C TYR A 53 -6.73 -0.33 -19.51
N TYR A 54 -7.14 -1.01 -20.57
CA TYR A 54 -6.31 -1.29 -21.74
C TYR A 54 -6.90 -0.57 -22.94
N ASP A 55 -6.05 0.18 -23.66
CA ASP A 55 -6.41 0.81 -24.91
C ASP A 55 -5.86 -0.02 -26.08
N PRO A 56 -6.73 -0.65 -26.89
CA PRO A 56 -6.32 -1.47 -28.03
C PRO A 56 -5.76 -0.66 -29.20
N GLU A 57 -6.07 0.64 -29.32
CA GLU A 57 -5.58 1.47 -30.43
C GLU A 57 -4.09 1.83 -30.22
N THR A 58 -3.71 2.09 -28.97
CA THR A 58 -2.36 2.52 -28.61
C THR A 58 -1.50 1.41 -27.98
N ASP A 59 -2.06 0.21 -27.79
CA ASP A 59 -1.44 -0.93 -27.10
C ASP A 59 -0.82 -0.50 -25.75
N THR A 60 -1.61 0.25 -24.98
CA THR A 60 -1.15 0.88 -23.74
C THR A 60 -2.09 0.53 -22.59
N TYR A 61 -1.49 0.09 -21.49
CA TYR A 61 -2.17 -0.09 -20.22
C TYR A 61 -2.10 1.19 -19.41
N THR A 62 -3.17 1.50 -18.69
CA THR A 62 -3.16 2.62 -17.77
C THR A 62 -3.67 2.20 -16.41
N ALA A 63 -2.83 2.44 -15.40
CA ALA A 63 -3.17 2.26 -14.00
C ALA A 63 -3.60 3.60 -13.40
N VAL A 64 -4.74 3.62 -12.71
CA VAL A 64 -5.17 4.75 -11.90
C VAL A 64 -4.90 4.42 -10.44
N THR A 65 -4.03 5.22 -9.83
CA THR A 65 -3.66 5.16 -8.41
C THR A 65 -4.09 6.45 -7.71
N HIS A 66 -3.79 6.58 -6.42
CA HIS A 66 -4.15 7.73 -5.63
C HIS A 66 -2.91 8.45 -5.08
N THR A 67 -2.96 9.79 -5.03
CA THR A 67 -1.89 10.61 -4.47
C THR A 67 -2.05 10.82 -2.95
N PHE A 68 -1.08 11.53 -2.36
CA PHE A 68 -1.17 12.01 -0.98
C PHE A 68 -2.43 12.83 -0.69
N TRP A 69 -2.86 13.63 -1.66
CA TRP A 69 -3.98 14.56 -1.54
C TRP A 69 -5.32 13.96 -1.95
N ALA A 70 -5.39 12.64 -1.95
CA ALA A 70 -6.54 11.92 -2.40
C ALA A 70 -7.02 12.28 -3.83
N THR A 71 -6.08 12.58 -4.72
CA THR A 71 -6.36 12.82 -6.14
C THR A 71 -5.96 11.63 -6.98
N ASP A 72 -6.64 11.44 -8.11
CA ASP A 72 -6.31 10.37 -9.04
C ASP A 72 -4.99 10.67 -9.76
N LYS A 73 -4.11 9.66 -9.80
CA LYS A 73 -2.84 9.67 -10.53
C LYS A 73 -2.89 8.61 -11.61
N VAL A 74 -2.79 9.05 -12.85
CA VAL A 74 -2.80 8.21 -14.04
C VAL A 74 -1.37 7.82 -14.42
N LEU A 75 -1.13 6.53 -14.64
CA LEU A 75 0.16 5.99 -15.04
C LEU A 75 -0.01 5.12 -16.29
N PRO A 76 0.29 5.63 -17.50
CA PRO A 76 0.29 4.85 -18.73
C PRO A 76 1.62 4.09 -18.92
N PHE A 77 1.53 2.84 -19.36
CA PHE A 77 2.67 1.94 -19.54
C PHE A 77 2.38 0.83 -20.56
N LYS A 78 3.44 0.22 -21.09
CA LYS A 78 3.37 -0.96 -21.96
C LYS A 78 3.79 -2.22 -21.21
N LEU A 79 3.49 -3.40 -21.76
CA LEU A 79 3.89 -4.68 -21.18
C LEU A 79 5.41 -4.79 -20.97
N ASP A 80 6.22 -4.19 -21.85
CA ASP A 80 7.69 -4.18 -21.72
C ASP A 80 8.19 -3.34 -20.54
N ASP A 81 7.37 -2.41 -20.03
CA ASP A 81 7.69 -1.60 -18.85
C ASP A 81 7.38 -2.36 -17.53
N VAL A 82 6.76 -3.55 -17.62
CA VAL A 82 6.30 -4.35 -16.48
C VAL A 82 7.38 -5.34 -16.04
N VAL A 83 7.72 -5.28 -14.77
CA VAL A 83 8.61 -6.23 -14.11
C VAL A 83 7.84 -6.93 -13.00
N ILE A 84 7.82 -8.26 -13.05
CA ILE A 84 7.26 -9.09 -11.98
C ILE A 84 8.38 -9.28 -10.94
N PRO A 85 8.15 -8.94 -9.66
CA PRO A 85 9.17 -9.09 -8.64
C PRO A 85 9.44 -10.59 -8.37
N ASP A 86 10.72 -10.98 -8.38
CA ASP A 86 11.14 -12.37 -8.08
C ASP A 86 10.70 -12.84 -6.68
N ILE A 87 10.72 -11.90 -5.73
CA ILE A 87 10.28 -12.13 -4.36
C ILE A 87 8.99 -11.35 -4.13
N PRO A 88 7.88 -12.03 -3.75
CA PRO A 88 6.63 -11.37 -3.38
C PRO A 88 6.88 -10.30 -2.31
N ARG A 89 6.61 -9.04 -2.64
CA ARG A 89 6.68 -7.93 -1.69
C ARG A 89 5.30 -7.67 -1.11
N MET A 90 5.26 -7.31 0.18
CA MET A 90 4.02 -6.82 0.79
C MET A 90 3.49 -5.64 -0.02
N PHE A 91 2.28 -5.80 -0.58
CA PHE A 91 1.59 -4.79 -1.39
C PHE A 91 2.34 -4.40 -2.67
N THR A 92 2.86 -5.38 -3.41
CA THR A 92 3.39 -5.17 -4.77
C THR A 92 3.13 -6.40 -5.63
N THR A 93 2.28 -6.26 -6.64
CA THR A 93 1.98 -7.30 -7.64
C THR A 93 2.96 -7.20 -8.82
N ILE A 94 3.18 -5.98 -9.32
CA ILE A 94 4.13 -5.68 -10.41
C ILE A 94 4.86 -4.38 -10.14
N ILE A 95 5.94 -4.14 -10.89
CA ILE A 95 6.68 -2.89 -10.89
C ILE A 95 6.63 -2.33 -12.30
N VAL A 96 6.14 -1.10 -12.43
CA VAL A 96 5.99 -0.42 -13.72
C VAL A 96 6.85 0.84 -13.71
N LYS A 97 7.86 0.91 -14.59
CA LYS A 97 8.78 2.07 -14.66
C LYS A 97 9.37 2.43 -13.28
N GLY A 98 9.71 1.42 -12.47
CA GLY A 98 10.20 1.59 -11.10
C GLY A 98 9.13 1.90 -10.03
N ASN A 99 7.85 2.02 -10.40
CA ASN A 99 6.76 2.25 -9.46
C ASN A 99 6.12 0.90 -9.06
N PRO A 100 6.15 0.51 -7.78
CA PRO A 100 5.46 -0.69 -7.32
C PRO A 100 3.94 -0.46 -7.33
N LEU A 101 3.22 -1.33 -8.02
CA LEU A 101 1.76 -1.33 -8.10
C LEU A 101 1.20 -2.57 -7.42
N PHE A 102 0.04 -2.42 -6.78
CA PHE A 102 -0.69 -3.49 -6.13
C PHE A 102 -2.14 -3.49 -6.60
N PHE A 103 -2.60 -4.65 -7.05
CA PHE A 103 -3.96 -4.90 -7.49
C PHE A 103 -4.33 -6.36 -7.28
N ASP A 104 -5.64 -6.60 -7.30
CA ASP A 104 -6.25 -7.93 -7.26
C ASP A 104 -6.93 -8.24 -8.59
N ILE A 105 -7.08 -9.52 -8.91
CA ILE A 105 -7.71 -10.01 -10.14
C ILE A 105 -9.17 -9.55 -10.28
N ASN A 106 -9.87 -9.37 -9.16
CA ASN A 106 -11.28 -9.00 -9.15
C ASN A 106 -11.54 -7.57 -9.66
N PHE A 107 -10.50 -6.75 -9.86
CA PHE A 107 -10.62 -5.39 -10.38
C PHE A 107 -10.45 -5.28 -11.90
N PHE A 108 -10.19 -6.39 -12.59
CA PHE A 108 -10.11 -6.41 -14.05
C PHE A 108 -11.46 -6.78 -14.64
N GLU A 109 -11.95 -5.96 -15.58
CA GLU A 109 -13.15 -6.29 -16.36
C GLU A 109 -12.92 -7.54 -17.24
N ASP A 110 -11.70 -7.71 -17.74
CA ASP A 110 -11.28 -8.90 -18.48
C ASP A 110 -10.05 -9.56 -17.82
N VAL A 111 -10.26 -10.79 -17.36
CA VAL A 111 -9.24 -11.66 -16.78
C VAL A 111 -8.13 -11.99 -17.78
N GLY A 112 -8.40 -11.91 -19.09
CA GLY A 112 -7.40 -12.07 -20.15
C GLY A 112 -6.27 -11.05 -20.04
N HIS A 113 -6.58 -9.80 -19.72
CA HIS A 113 -5.55 -8.77 -19.52
C HIS A 113 -4.70 -9.01 -18.29
N TYR A 114 -5.28 -9.55 -17.20
CA TYR A 114 -4.52 -9.96 -16.02
C TYR A 114 -3.49 -11.04 -16.36
N LYS A 115 -3.88 -12.06 -17.15
CA LYS A 115 -2.95 -13.15 -17.56
C LYS A 115 -1.76 -12.61 -18.36
N LYS A 116 -2.02 -11.70 -19.32
CA LYS A 116 -0.97 -11.06 -20.13
C LYS A 116 -0.03 -10.21 -19.27
N LEU A 117 -0.59 -9.40 -18.37
CA LEU A 117 0.17 -8.50 -17.50
C LEU A 117 1.10 -9.26 -16.55
N MET A 118 0.62 -10.39 -16.02
CA MET A 118 1.38 -11.29 -15.17
C MET A 118 2.29 -12.25 -15.94
N GLY A 119 2.33 -12.18 -17.28
CA GLY A 119 3.15 -13.04 -18.13
C GLY A 119 2.78 -14.52 -18.07
N PHE A 120 1.56 -14.87 -17.64
CA PHE A 120 1.08 -16.26 -17.58
C PHE A 120 0.78 -16.85 -18.96
N ASP A 121 0.79 -16.03 -20.00
CA ASP A 121 0.68 -16.42 -21.40
C ASP A 121 2.02 -16.85 -22.02
N LYS A 122 3.15 -16.50 -21.39
CA LYS A 122 4.49 -16.85 -21.86
C LYS A 122 4.88 -18.27 -21.41
N PRO A 123 5.61 -19.04 -22.23
CA PRO A 123 6.14 -20.33 -21.81
C PRO A 123 7.04 -20.15 -20.59
N ILE A 124 6.88 -21.02 -19.58
CA ILE A 124 7.65 -20.97 -18.34
C ILE A 124 9.12 -21.22 -18.67
N ASP A 125 9.94 -20.18 -18.52
CA ASP A 125 11.39 -20.28 -18.66
C ASP A 125 11.95 -20.85 -17.35
N PHE A 126 12.01 -22.19 -17.25
CA PHE A 126 12.50 -22.92 -16.07
C PHE A 126 14.02 -22.68 -15.89
N LYS A 127 14.38 -21.52 -15.35
CA LYS A 127 15.74 -21.25 -14.88
C LYS A 127 15.84 -21.78 -13.46
N LEU A 128 16.21 -23.05 -13.33
CA LEU A 128 16.65 -23.65 -12.07
C LEU A 128 17.88 -22.87 -11.60
N GLU A 129 17.74 -22.01 -10.60
CA GLU A 129 18.90 -21.45 -9.89
C GLU A 129 19.56 -22.57 -9.09
N ASP A 130 20.53 -23.25 -9.70
CA ASP A 130 21.55 -24.05 -9.00
C ASP A 130 22.49 -23.11 -8.23
N LYS A 131 22.02 -22.55 -7.11
CA LYS A 131 22.93 -21.98 -6.10
C LYS A 131 23.17 -23.03 -5.02
N PRO A 132 24.35 -23.66 -4.98
CA PRO A 132 24.70 -24.52 -3.85
C PRO A 132 24.76 -23.69 -2.56
N PRO A 133 24.40 -24.28 -1.40
CA PRO A 133 24.42 -23.58 -0.12
C PRO A 133 25.86 -23.11 0.17
N LYS A 134 26.01 -21.82 0.48
CA LYS A 134 27.27 -21.31 1.04
C LYS A 134 27.46 -21.93 2.43
N SER A 135 28.50 -22.74 2.53
CA SER A 135 29.04 -23.31 3.77
C SER A 135 29.62 -22.25 4.70
#